data_AF-A0A2G2MFB3-F1
#
_entry.id   AF-A0A2G2MFB3-F1
#
_cell.length_a   1.000
_cell.length_b   1.000
_cell.length_c   1.000
_cell.angle_alpha   90.00
_cell.angle_beta   90.00
_cell.angle_gamma   90.00
#
_symmetry.space_group_name_H-M   'P 1'
#
loop_
_entity.id
_entity.type
_entity.pdbx_description
1 polymer ?
#
loop_
_entity_poly.entity_id
_entity_poly.type
_entity_poly.pdbx_seq_one_letter_code
_entity_poly.pdbx_strand_id
1 'polypeptide(L)' 'MNYFNHGWGMGFGWLIPLLIIAVIFYGFQKKKKSSAQDILDKRFANGDLSIEEYEEKSKILQNKKLKG' A
#
# COMPACT_ATOMS: atom_id res chain seq x y z
N MET A 1 -43.60 -7.27 13.40
CA MET A 1 -42.48 -6.97 12.47
C MET A 1 -41.73 -5.74 13.01
N ASN A 2 -40.39 -5.72 12.89
CA ASN A 2 -39.48 -4.60 13.20
C ASN A 2 -38.77 -4.52 14.57
N TYR A 3 -38.52 -5.63 15.27
CA TYR A 3 -37.57 -5.66 16.41
C TYR A 3 -36.10 -5.82 15.98
N PHE A 4 -35.85 -6.10 14.71
CA PHE A 4 -34.49 -6.31 14.18
C PHE A 4 -33.68 -5.01 13.98
N ASN A 5 -34.31 -3.84 14.06
CA ASN A 5 -33.66 -2.57 13.71
C ASN A 5 -32.97 -1.87 14.88
N HIS A 6 -33.25 -2.26 16.14
CA HIS A 6 -32.65 -1.62 17.32
C HIS A 6 -31.25 -2.14 17.67
N GLY A 7 -30.91 -3.39 17.32
CA GLY A 7 -29.58 -3.96 17.57
C GLY A 7 -28.51 -3.54 16.54
N TRP A 8 -28.92 -3.36 15.29
CA TRP A 8 -28.03 -2.90 14.21
C TRP A 8 -27.65 -1.42 14.34
N GLY A 9 -28.55 -0.58 14.84
CA GLY A 9 -28.30 0.86 15.01
C GLY A 9 -27.37 1.23 16.17
N MET A 10 -27.39 0.45 17.26
CA MET A 10 -26.69 0.81 18.51
C MET A 10 -25.48 -0.07 18.85
N GLY A 11 -25.45 -1.34 18.42
CA GLY A 11 -24.37 -2.28 18.79
C GLY A 11 -23.32 -2.51 17.70
N PHE A 12 -23.76 -2.63 16.43
CA PHE A 12 -22.89 -3.01 15.31
C PHE A 12 -22.78 -1.96 14.20
N GLY A 13 -23.64 -0.94 14.18
CA GLY A 13 -23.63 0.10 13.15
C GLY A 13 -22.31 0.91 13.11
N TRP A 14 -21.70 1.15 14.27
CA TRP A 14 -20.40 1.83 14.40
C TRP A 14 -19.19 1.01 13.90
N LEU A 15 -19.32 -0.31 13.79
CA LEU A 15 -18.26 -1.17 13.27
C LEU A 15 -18.10 -1.04 11.75
N ILE A 16 -19.18 -0.70 11.04
CA ILE A 16 -19.17 -0.51 9.58
C ILE A 16 -18.19 0.61 9.16
N PRO A 17 -18.28 1.85 9.68
CA PRO A 17 -17.32 2.89 9.33
C PRO A 17 -15.89 2.54 9.77
N LEU A 18 -15.72 1.85 10.91
CA LEU A 18 -14.41 1.39 11.39
C LEU A 18 -13.76 0.38 10.41
N LEU A 19 -14.57 -0.54 9.88
CA LEU A 19 -14.15 -1.54 8.91
C LEU A 19 -13.81 -0.90 7.56
N ILE A 20 -14.59 0.10 7.12
CA ILE A 20 -14.29 0.89 5.90
C ILE A 20 -12.93 1.60 6.04
N ILE A 21 -12.67 2.27 7.17
CA ILE A 21 -11.39 2.94 7.44
C ILE A 21 -10.25 1.92 7.46
N ALA A 22 -10.43 0.77 8.10
CA ALA A 22 -9.42 -0.29 8.15
C ALA A 22 -9.09 -0.84 6.75
N VAL A 23 -10.08 -1.05 5.88
CA VAL A 23 -9.89 -1.49 4.50
C VAL A 23 -9.14 -0.45 3.68
N ILE A 24 -9.50 0.83 3.80
CA ILE A 24 -8.81 1.94 3.12
C ILE A 24 -7.35 1.98 3.59
N PHE A 25 -7.11 1.99 4.90
CA PHE A 25 -5.76 2.04 5.48
C PHE A 25 -4.90 0.84 5.07
N TYR A 26 -5.46 -0.37 5.09
CA TYR A 26 -4.78 -1.59 4.65
C TYR A 26 -4.50 -1.60 3.14
N GLY A 27 -5.40 -1.04 2.33
CA GLY A 27 -5.19 -0.83 0.89
C GLY A 27 -4.05 0.16 0.60
N PHE A 28 -3.95 1.23 1.38
CA PHE A 28 -2.82 2.17 1.31
C PHE A 28 -1.49 1.54 1.76
N GLN A 29 -1.52 0.68 2.79
CA GLN A 29 -0.32 -0.09 3.18
C GLN A 29 0.10 -1.11 2.13
N LYS A 30 -0.83 -1.74 1.40
CA LYS A 30 -0.50 -2.61 0.27
C LYS A 30 -0.01 -1.87 -0.98
N LYS A 31 -0.30 -0.57 -1.11
CA LYS A 31 0.38 0.30 -2.09
C LYS A 31 1.82 0.65 -1.68
N LYS A 32 2.16 0.53 -0.40
CA LYS A 32 3.53 0.35 0.08
C LYS A 32 3.97 -1.13 0.04
N LYS A 33 3.52 -1.91 -0.96
CA LYS A 33 4.40 -2.96 -1.47
C LYS A 33 5.63 -2.21 -1.89
N SER A 34 6.70 -2.31 -1.09
CA SER A 34 8.02 -1.80 -1.43
C SER A 34 8.25 -2.14 -2.89
N SER A 35 8.06 -1.14 -3.75
CA SER A 35 8.42 -1.26 -5.14
C SER A 35 9.90 -1.63 -5.10
N ALA A 36 10.37 -2.45 -6.03
CA ALA A 36 11.80 -2.71 -6.12
C ALA A 36 12.60 -1.38 -6.13
N GLN A 37 11.98 -0.29 -6.61
CA GLN A 37 12.44 1.10 -6.48
C GLN A 37 12.59 1.60 -5.04
N ASP A 38 11.65 1.36 -4.13
CA ASP A 38 11.71 1.84 -2.74
C ASP A 38 12.85 1.17 -1.95
N ILE A 39 13.16 -0.10 -2.30
CA ILE A 39 14.34 -0.82 -1.77
C ILE A 39 15.63 -0.28 -2.39
N LEU A 40 15.60 0.08 -3.67
CA LEU A 40 16.70 0.70 -4.39
C LEU A 40 17.05 2.08 -3.82
N ASP A 41 16.04 2.93 -3.61
CA ASP A 41 16.18 4.27 -3.04
C ASP A 41 16.76 4.21 -1.63
N LYS A 42 16.29 3.26 -0.80
CA LYS A 42 16.87 3.03 0.54
C LYS A 42 18.34 2.61 0.49
N ARG A 43 18.73 1.74 -0.45
CA ARG A 43 20.13 1.29 -0.58
C ARG A 43 21.04 2.39 -1.14
N PHE A 44 20.53 3.18 -2.07
CA PHE A 44 21.20 4.37 -2.58
C PHE A 44 21.41 5.42 -1.47
N ALA A 45 20.38 5.71 -0.67
CA ALA A 45 20.48 6.64 0.46
C ALA A 45 21.45 6.18 1.56
N ASN A 46 21.62 4.87 1.74
CA ASN A 46 22.62 4.29 2.64
C ASN A 46 24.06 4.37 2.09
N GLY A 47 24.26 4.81 0.85
CA GLY A 47 25.58 4.89 0.21
C GLY A 47 26.16 3.54 -0.21
N ASP A 48 25.35 2.48 -0.14
CA ASP A 48 25.71 1.10 -0.50
C ASP A 48 25.57 0.86 -2.02
N LEU A 49 25.09 1.86 -2.76
CA LEU A 49 24.91 1.83 -4.21
C LEU A 49 25.53 3.08 -4.86
N SER A 50 26.30 2.87 -5.93
CA SER A 50 26.77 3.93 -6.81
C SER A 50 25.59 4.53 -7.61
N ILE A 51 25.69 5.83 -7.95
CA ILE A 51 24.71 6.54 -8.79
C ILE A 51 24.48 5.81 -10.13
N GLU A 52 25.54 5.23 -10.70
CA GLU A 52 25.49 4.51 -11.97
C GLU A 52 24.67 3.21 -11.86
N GLU A 53 24.91 2.44 -10.80
CA GLU A 53 24.17 1.19 -10.54
C GLU A 53 22.69 1.44 -10.21
N TYR A 54 22.40 2.58 -9.59
CA TYR A 54 21.04 3.02 -9.30
C TYR A 54 20.27 3.36 -10.58
N GLU A 55 20.86 4.13 -11.49
CA GLU A 55 20.23 4.48 -12.77
C GLU A 55 19.95 3.25 -13.63
N GLU A 56 20.90 2.33 -13.73
CA GLU A 56 20.76 1.13 -14.56
C GLU A 56 19.60 0.26 -14.05
N LYS A 57 19.55 0.00 -12.74
CA LYS A 57 18.49 -0.82 -12.13
C LYS A 57 17.13 -0.13 -12.19
N SER A 58 17.07 1.20 -12.04
CA SER A 58 15.82 1.96 -12.18
C SER A 58 15.26 1.90 -13.61
N LYS A 59 16.13 1.99 -14.64
CA LYS A 59 15.75 1.83 -16.05
C LYS A 59 15.20 0.44 -16.35
N ILE A 60 15.85 -0.62 -15.87
CA ILE A 60 15.40 -2.00 -16.07
C ILE A 60 14.01 -2.22 -15.46
N LEU A 61 13.78 -1.68 -14.27
CA LEU A 61 12.47 -1.77 -13.59
C LEU A 61 11.37 -1.00 -14.32
N GLN A 62 11.67 0.19 -14.86
CA GLN A 62 10.71 0.93 -15.71
C GLN A 62 10.41 0.16 -17.01
N ASN A 63 11.42 -0.38 -17.69
CA ASN A 63 11.23 -1.11 -18.94
C ASN A 63 10.37 -2.38 -18.74
N LYS A 64 10.57 -3.09 -17.63
CA LYS A 64 9.78 -4.27 -17.25
C LYS A 64 8.31 -3.93 -16.98
N LYS A 65 8.02 -2.72 -16.48
CA LYS A 65 6.65 -2.24 -16.21
C LYS A 65 5.92 -1.78 -17.48
N LEU A 66 6.66 -1.40 -18.54
CA LEU A 66 6.12 -0.96 -19.82
C LEU A 66 5.80 -2.11 -20.79
N LYS A 67 6.30 -3.32 -20.53
CA LYS A 67 6.09 -4.52 -21.35
C LYS A 67 5.08 -5.52 -20.78
N GLY A 68 4.48 -5.23 -19.62
CA GLY A 68 3.58 -6.12 -18.89
C GLY A 68 2.16 -5.58 -18.77
#